data_AF-A0A928WAF2-F1
#
_entry.id   AF-A0A928WAF2-F1
#
_cell.length_a   1.000
_cell.length_b   1.000
_cell.length_c   1.000
_cell.angle_alpha   90.00
_cell.angle_beta   90.00
_cell.angle_gamma   90.00
#
_symmetry.space_group_name_H-M   'P 1'
#
loop_
_entity.id
_entity.type
_entity.pdbx_description
1 polymer ?
#
loop_
_entity_poly.entity_id
_entity_poly.type
_entity_poly.pdbx_seq_one_letter_code
_entity_poly.pdbx_strand_id
1 'polypeptide(L)'
;MLVWNTTDNRKAVADYYQAELLVNDWQIVKPFTIDPQQKIARAIAVKDELRVELTLLPPTTEGESNGKNTRLAVIYHPVDGKIPRSSIMRANDSAELEPESPNSQPAKSQSEANAAKTDELVPEDYLNLSEGDFTDLNEVPEQLRQPLETVSALGILTPYTGDANVELTKFAPNEIITRGEYARWLITANNRYYSDNPGKKIYVATKTSQPAFNDVKPEHPDFAAIQSLAEAGLVPSRLTGDSTDLLFRPDAPLIREDLITWKVPLDMRQALPQASIEAIQESWGFQDTANIDSLAVRALYADFQNGDRSNLRRVFGYTTLFQPKKPVTRAEAAASLWYFGFQGDGITAQEILQAETESESDS
;
A
#
# COMPACT_ATOMS: atom_id res chain seq x y z
N MET A 1 -2.17 11.77 -1.70
CA MET A 1 -0.80 11.90 -1.18
C MET A 1 -0.36 13.35 -1.29
N LEU A 2 0.00 13.98 -0.18
CA LEU A 2 0.61 15.32 -0.11
C LEU A 2 2.10 15.13 0.17
N VAL A 3 3.00 15.79 -0.57
CA VAL A 3 4.45 15.63 -0.39
C VAL A 3 5.12 17.00 -0.37
N TRP A 4 6.03 17.21 0.57
CA TRP A 4 6.84 18.42 0.62
C TRP A 4 8.21 18.15 1.25
N ASN A 5 9.12 19.09 1.03
CA ASN A 5 10.45 19.10 1.63
C ASN A 5 10.50 20.16 2.73
N THR A 6 11.26 19.89 3.78
CA THR A 6 11.61 20.86 4.83
C THR A 6 13.12 20.86 5.07
N THR A 7 13.63 21.99 5.55
CA THR A 7 15.02 22.17 6.01
C THR A 7 15.24 21.69 7.45
N ASP A 8 14.21 21.10 8.07
CA ASP A 8 14.29 20.51 9.40
C ASP A 8 14.72 19.03 9.34
N ASN A 9 15.58 18.65 10.28
CA ASN A 9 16.08 17.27 10.34
C ASN A 9 14.95 16.29 10.69
N ARG A 10 15.14 15.01 10.35
CA ARG A 10 14.07 14.01 10.43
C ARG A 10 13.47 13.86 11.83
N LYS A 11 14.31 14.00 12.87
CA LYS A 11 13.85 13.95 14.27
C LYS A 11 12.96 15.15 14.60
N ALA A 12 13.35 16.35 14.22
CA ALA A 12 12.55 17.56 14.45
C ALA A 12 11.19 17.49 13.74
N VAL A 13 11.16 16.96 12.51
CA VAL A 13 9.92 16.75 11.76
C VAL A 13 9.03 15.71 12.45
N ALA A 14 9.61 14.59 12.87
CA ALA A 14 8.89 13.54 13.60
C ALA A 14 8.27 14.08 14.90
N ASP A 15 9.09 14.74 15.73
CA ASP A 15 8.68 15.32 17.00
C ASP A 15 7.56 16.36 16.78
N TYR A 16 7.67 17.21 15.75
CA TYR A 16 6.64 18.19 15.39
C TYR A 16 5.31 17.54 15.00
N TYR A 17 5.30 16.59 14.05
CA TYR A 17 4.05 15.98 13.61
C TYR A 17 3.41 15.09 14.66
N GLN A 18 4.20 14.44 15.53
CA GLN A 18 3.64 13.74 16.68
C GLN A 18 2.95 14.71 17.66
N ALA A 19 3.55 15.87 17.93
CA ALA A 19 2.92 16.89 18.75
C ALA A 19 1.67 17.46 18.08
N GLU A 20 1.72 17.78 16.79
CA GLU A 20 0.60 18.33 16.03
C GLU A 20 -0.59 17.36 15.99
N LEU A 21 -0.33 16.06 15.79
CA LEU A 21 -1.38 15.04 15.85
C LEU A 21 -2.07 15.00 17.20
N LEU A 22 -1.32 15.01 18.31
CA LEU A 22 -1.88 15.01 19.66
C LEU A 22 -2.67 16.29 19.96
N VAL A 23 -2.15 17.46 19.57
CA VAL A 23 -2.81 18.77 19.75
C VAL A 23 -4.14 18.85 18.99
N ASN A 24 -4.22 18.16 17.86
CA ASN A 24 -5.42 18.13 17.02
C ASN A 24 -6.30 16.90 17.29
N ASP A 25 -6.22 16.29 18.48
CA ASP A 25 -7.03 15.14 18.91
C ASP A 25 -6.95 13.90 17.98
N TRP A 26 -5.84 13.73 17.28
CA TRP A 26 -5.59 12.48 16.56
C TRP A 26 -5.04 11.43 17.52
N GLN A 27 -5.61 10.24 17.45
CA GLN A 27 -5.07 9.08 18.16
C GLN A 27 -3.89 8.54 17.37
N ILE A 28 -2.68 8.70 17.90
CA ILE A 28 -1.48 8.10 17.31
C ILE A 28 -1.54 6.59 17.54
N VAL A 29 -1.66 5.83 16.46
CA VAL A 29 -1.69 4.36 16.47
C VAL A 29 -0.27 3.81 16.34
N LYS A 30 0.57 4.48 15.55
CA LYS A 30 2.02 4.21 15.46
C LYS A 30 2.78 5.54 15.48
N PRO A 31 3.63 5.80 16.49
CA PRO A 31 4.51 6.96 16.48
C PRO A 31 5.64 6.77 15.45
N PHE A 32 6.34 7.85 15.12
CA PHE A 32 7.60 7.70 14.40
C PHE A 32 8.63 7.02 15.28
N THR A 33 9.38 6.08 14.70
CA THR A 33 10.61 5.56 15.28
C THR A 33 11.77 6.12 14.46
N ILE A 34 12.63 6.93 15.07
CA ILE A 34 13.75 7.57 14.38
C ILE A 34 15.03 6.83 14.71
N ASP A 35 15.43 5.94 13.81
CA ASP A 35 16.72 5.25 13.84
C ASP A 35 17.71 5.96 12.89
N PRO A 36 18.89 6.41 13.35
CA PRO A 36 19.92 7.02 12.51
C PRO A 36 20.32 6.19 11.27
N GLN A 37 20.19 4.86 11.33
CA GLN A 37 20.51 3.97 10.20
C GLN A 37 19.35 3.77 9.22
N GLN A 38 18.10 3.98 9.65
CA GLN A 38 16.95 3.86 8.76
C GLN A 38 16.83 5.11 7.91
N LYS A 39 16.59 4.98 6.60
CA LYS A 39 16.35 6.12 5.70
C LYS A 39 14.91 6.62 5.73
N ILE A 40 13.97 5.73 6.05
CA ILE A 40 12.53 6.00 6.10
C ILE A 40 12.10 5.99 7.58
N ALA A 41 11.05 6.75 7.91
CA ALA A 41 10.36 6.59 9.19
C ALA A 41 8.85 6.77 8.99
N ARG A 42 8.00 5.97 9.64
CA ARG A 42 6.53 6.06 9.48
C ARG A 42 5.77 6.26 10.78
N ALA A 43 4.75 7.12 10.72
CA ALA A 43 3.75 7.29 11.77
C ALA A 43 2.34 7.15 11.21
N ILE A 44 1.42 6.62 12.01
CA ILE A 44 0.02 6.46 11.67
C ILE A 44 -0.84 7.02 12.79
N ALA A 45 -1.83 7.82 12.43
CA ALA A 45 -2.81 8.33 13.37
C ALA A 45 -4.23 8.26 12.79
N VAL A 46 -5.22 8.23 13.68
CA VAL A 46 -6.64 8.12 13.32
C VAL A 46 -7.43 9.20 14.07
N LYS A 47 -8.39 9.81 13.37
CA LYS A 47 -9.36 10.73 13.94
C LYS A 47 -10.68 10.57 13.21
N ASP A 48 -11.75 10.35 13.98
CA ASP A 48 -13.09 10.07 13.44
C ASP A 48 -13.05 8.90 12.43
N GLU A 49 -13.51 9.12 11.19
CA GLU A 49 -13.48 8.14 10.09
C GLU A 49 -12.26 8.35 9.17
N LEU A 50 -11.23 9.05 9.63
CA LEU A 50 -10.04 9.37 8.85
C LEU A 50 -8.80 8.77 9.48
N ARG A 51 -8.04 8.02 8.68
CA ARG A 51 -6.67 7.59 8.99
C ARG A 51 -5.69 8.45 8.21
N VAL A 52 -4.60 8.84 8.86
CA VAL A 52 -3.45 9.49 8.23
C VAL A 52 -2.20 8.64 8.42
N GLU A 53 -1.47 8.44 7.34
CA GLU A 53 -0.13 7.84 7.33
C GLU A 53 0.88 8.91 6.92
N LEU A 54 1.87 9.14 7.79
CA LEU A 54 2.96 10.07 7.61
C LEU A 54 4.25 9.28 7.38
N THR A 55 4.97 9.59 6.30
CA THR A 55 6.22 8.91 5.94
C THR A 55 7.32 9.94 5.71
N LEU A 56 8.39 9.82 6.48
CA LEU A 56 9.61 10.60 6.33
C LEU A 56 10.58 9.86 5.41
N LEU A 57 11.15 10.56 4.44
CA LEU A 57 12.00 10.06 3.38
C LEU A 57 13.31 10.89 3.33
N PRO A 58 14.40 10.31 2.80
CA PRO A 58 15.63 11.07 2.56
C PRO A 58 15.41 12.15 1.47
N PRO A 59 16.23 13.22 1.46
CA PRO A 59 16.18 14.26 0.45
C PRO A 59 16.56 13.73 -0.94
N THR A 60 16.02 14.35 -2.00
CA THR A 60 16.12 13.86 -3.39
C THR A 60 17.35 14.30 -4.18
N THR A 61 18.24 15.11 -3.60
CA THR A 61 19.41 15.68 -4.32
C THR A 61 20.68 15.51 -3.52
N GLU A 62 21.67 14.82 -4.11
CA GLU A 62 23.03 14.55 -3.58
C GLU A 62 23.89 15.82 -3.33
N GLY A 63 23.33 17.03 -3.46
CA GLY A 63 24.06 18.29 -3.26
C GLY A 63 23.81 19.00 -1.93
N GLU A 64 22.84 18.55 -1.12
CA GLU A 64 22.51 19.16 0.17
C GLU A 64 22.88 18.21 1.32
N SER A 65 24.13 17.72 1.30
CA SER A 65 24.76 16.93 2.35
C SER A 65 25.02 17.78 3.59
N ASN A 66 23.96 18.18 4.29
CA ASN A 66 24.11 18.75 5.62
C ASN A 66 23.06 18.22 6.58
N GLY A 67 22.63 16.95 6.43
CA GLY A 67 21.87 16.18 7.43
C GLY A 67 20.56 16.81 7.96
N LYS A 68 20.11 17.90 7.35
CA LYS A 68 19.06 18.78 7.87
C LYS A 68 17.80 18.73 7.04
N ASN A 69 17.78 18.13 5.87
CA ASN A 69 16.61 18.21 4.99
C ASN A 69 15.81 16.91 5.04
N THR A 70 14.50 17.02 5.22
CA THR A 70 13.57 15.87 5.31
C THR A 70 12.46 16.03 4.29
N ARG A 71 12.15 14.95 3.58
CA ARG A 71 10.96 14.89 2.71
C ARG A 71 9.84 14.17 3.46
N LEU A 72 8.67 14.77 3.53
CA LEU A 72 7.51 14.19 4.20
C LEU A 72 6.40 13.92 3.18
N ALA A 73 5.86 12.72 3.24
CA ALA A 73 4.69 12.28 2.51
C ALA A 73 3.53 12.00 3.47
N VAL A 74 2.33 12.46 3.11
CA VAL A 74 1.11 12.27 3.89
C VAL A 74 0.01 11.65 3.04
N ILE A 75 -0.59 10.58 3.55
CA ILE A 75 -1.67 9.85 2.88
C ILE A 75 -2.85 9.77 3.85
N TYR A 76 -4.04 10.12 3.36
CA TYR A 76 -5.30 9.99 4.10
C TYR A 76 -6.09 8.81 3.55
N HIS A 77 -6.67 8.02 4.42
CA HIS A 77 -7.55 6.90 4.10
C HIS A 77 -8.89 7.06 4.85
N PRO A 78 -10.04 6.86 4.18
CA PRO A 78 -11.30 6.68 4.90
C PRO A 78 -11.26 5.36 5.69
N VAL A 79 -11.87 5.35 6.87
CA VAL A 79 -12.10 4.14 7.66
C VAL A 79 -13.50 3.66 7.33
N ASP A 80 -13.65 2.57 6.57
CA ASP A 80 -14.97 2.07 6.16
C ASP A 80 -15.83 1.72 7.39
N GLY A 81 -16.96 2.41 7.49
CA GLY A 81 -17.76 2.48 8.71
C GLY A 81 -18.54 1.21 9.01
N LYS A 82 -18.01 0.38 9.93
CA LYS A 82 -18.80 -0.35 10.96
C LYS A 82 -17.94 -0.63 12.19
N ILE A 83 -17.95 0.29 13.17
CA ILE A 83 -17.58 -0.04 14.55
C ILE A 83 -18.83 0.13 15.43
N PRO A 84 -19.27 -0.90 16.18
CA PRO A 84 -20.25 -0.71 17.23
C PRO A 84 -19.67 0.22 18.29
N ARG A 85 -20.35 1.35 18.55
CA ARG A 85 -20.09 2.18 19.72
C ARG A 85 -20.37 1.34 20.97
N SER A 86 -19.33 0.91 21.68
CA SER A 86 -19.20 1.08 23.13
C SER A 86 -18.12 0.17 23.70
N SER A 87 -17.23 0.79 24.49
CA SER A 87 -16.99 0.33 25.87
C SER A 87 -16.12 1.37 26.59
N ILE A 88 -16.77 2.42 27.08
CA ILE A 88 -16.30 3.09 28.29
C ILE A 88 -16.63 2.10 29.42
N MET A 89 -15.64 1.35 29.88
CA MET A 89 -15.72 0.73 31.21
C MET A 89 -15.27 1.76 32.25
N ARG A 90 -16.22 2.23 33.05
CA ARG A 90 -15.98 2.36 34.48
C ARG A 90 -16.35 1.02 35.09
N ALA A 91 -15.36 0.28 35.56
CA ALA A 91 -15.60 -0.80 36.51
C ALA A 91 -15.89 -0.20 37.88
N ASN A 92 -16.95 -0.67 38.55
CA ASN A 92 -16.74 -1.35 39.81
C ASN A 92 -17.90 -2.27 40.19
N ASP A 93 -17.45 -3.40 40.72
CA ASP A 93 -18.07 -4.65 41.15
C ASP A 93 -19.38 -4.59 41.96
N SER A 94 -20.31 -5.46 41.54
CA SER A 94 -21.07 -6.48 42.30
C SER A 94 -21.55 -6.24 43.75
N ALA A 95 -22.88 -6.25 43.95
CA ALA A 95 -23.62 -7.35 44.61
C ALA A 95 -25.13 -7.01 44.87
N GLU A 96 -26.01 -7.77 44.21
CA GLU A 96 -27.34 -8.30 44.60
C GLU A 96 -28.25 -7.62 45.66
N LEU A 97 -29.44 -7.15 45.24
CA LEU A 97 -30.81 -7.73 45.47
C LEU A 97 -31.93 -6.68 45.19
N GLU A 98 -33.09 -7.17 44.74
CA GLU A 98 -34.24 -6.53 44.06
C GLU A 98 -35.14 -5.54 44.89
N PRO A 99 -36.37 -5.16 44.45
CA PRO A 99 -36.69 -4.04 43.53
C PRO A 99 -37.71 -3.02 44.13
N GLU A 100 -37.86 -1.82 43.55
CA GLU A 100 -39.16 -1.11 43.34
C GLU A 100 -38.98 0.27 42.66
N SER A 101 -39.94 0.63 41.80
CA SER A 101 -40.10 1.94 41.13
C SER A 101 -41.04 2.87 41.94
N PRO A 102 -41.45 4.07 41.46
CA PRO A 102 -40.68 5.26 41.05
C PRO A 102 -41.23 6.56 41.71
N ASN A 103 -40.39 7.59 42.01
CA ASN A 103 -40.85 8.99 41.90
C ASN A 103 -39.77 10.09 42.05
N SER A 104 -39.93 11.16 41.23
CA SER A 104 -39.69 12.60 41.48
C SER A 104 -38.27 13.22 41.58
N GLN A 105 -38.07 14.20 40.68
CA GLN A 105 -37.09 15.32 40.61
C GLN A 105 -37.01 16.23 41.87
N PRO A 106 -36.25 17.35 41.88
CA PRO A 106 -34.83 17.61 41.51
C PRO A 106 -34.09 18.42 42.61
N ALA A 107 -32.76 18.62 42.52
CA ALA A 107 -32.08 19.94 42.67
C ALA A 107 -30.60 19.88 43.13
N LYS A 108 -29.83 20.81 42.51
CA LYS A 108 -28.65 21.56 42.99
C LYS A 108 -27.25 20.93 42.90
N SER A 109 -26.59 21.33 41.81
CA SER A 109 -25.29 22.01 41.74
C SER A 109 -24.40 22.01 42.98
N GLN A 110 -23.16 21.55 42.81
CA GLN A 110 -21.97 22.35 43.12
C GLN A 110 -20.78 21.88 42.28
N SER A 111 -20.14 22.87 41.65
CA SER A 111 -18.90 22.78 40.89
C SER A 111 -17.75 22.95 41.87
N GLU A 112 -16.77 22.05 41.85
CA GLU A 112 -15.41 22.36 42.29
C GLU A 112 -14.42 21.74 41.32
N ALA A 113 -13.66 22.63 40.68
CA ALA A 113 -12.54 22.33 39.83
C ALA A 113 -11.34 21.91 40.68
N ASN A 114 -10.56 20.92 40.24
CA ASN A 114 -9.12 20.94 40.45
C ASN A 114 -8.38 20.13 39.38
N ALA A 115 -7.28 20.73 38.95
CA ALA A 115 -6.49 20.38 37.79
C ALA A 115 -5.48 19.24 38.07
N ALA A 116 -5.26 18.45 37.03
CA ALA A 116 -4.04 17.77 36.58
C ALA A 116 -3.11 17.08 37.61
N LYS A 117 -2.85 15.78 37.39
CA LYS A 117 -1.51 15.29 37.02
C LYS A 117 -1.54 13.84 36.54
N THR A 118 -1.02 13.68 35.33
CA THR A 118 -0.75 12.45 34.59
C THR A 118 0.58 11.87 35.07
N ASP A 119 0.61 10.57 35.36
CA ASP A 119 1.81 9.73 35.24
C ASP A 119 1.33 8.27 35.21
N GLU A 120 1.25 7.68 34.02
CA GLU A 120 1.16 6.23 33.87
C GLU A 120 2.18 5.78 32.83
N LEU A 121 3.09 4.95 33.32
CA LEU A 121 4.23 4.34 32.66
C LEU A 121 3.77 3.40 31.54
N VAL A 122 4.26 3.62 30.32
CA VAL A 122 4.12 2.65 29.22
C VAL A 122 5.25 1.61 29.35
N PRO A 123 4.95 0.29 29.37
CA PRO A 123 5.95 -0.77 29.50
C PRO A 123 7.01 -0.77 28.37
N GLU A 124 8.26 -1.10 28.71
CA GLU A 124 9.43 -1.06 27.80
C GLU A 124 9.44 -2.09 26.65
N ASP A 125 8.42 -2.95 26.51
CA ASP A 125 8.37 -3.96 25.43
C ASP A 125 7.98 -3.40 24.04
N TYR A 126 7.76 -2.09 23.92
CA TYR A 126 7.47 -1.43 22.64
C TYR A 126 8.71 -0.95 21.87
N LEU A 127 9.92 -1.22 22.35
CA LEU A 127 11.15 -0.61 21.82
C LEU A 127 11.90 -1.40 20.74
N ASN A 128 11.38 -2.52 20.23
CA ASN A 128 12.06 -3.32 19.19
C ASN A 128 11.12 -3.78 18.07
N LEU A 129 10.61 -2.85 17.26
CA LEU A 129 9.98 -3.17 15.97
C LEU A 129 10.75 -2.47 14.86
N SER A 130 11.58 -3.23 14.14
CA SER A 130 12.15 -2.83 12.85
C SER A 130 11.02 -2.55 11.85
N GLU A 131 11.16 -1.48 11.08
CA GLU A 131 10.18 -1.10 10.08
C GLU A 131 10.11 -2.16 8.96
N GLY A 132 9.00 -2.90 8.86
CA GLY A 132 8.73 -3.81 7.72
C GLY A 132 8.37 -5.26 8.08
N ASP A 133 8.41 -5.63 9.36
CA ASP A 133 8.20 -7.02 9.75
C ASP A 133 6.72 -7.31 10.00
N PHE A 134 6.01 -7.67 8.93
CA PHE A 134 4.70 -8.27 9.07
C PHE A 134 4.83 -9.63 9.77
N THR A 135 4.01 -9.87 10.79
CA THR A 135 4.12 -11.05 11.67
C THR A 135 3.59 -12.33 11.03
N ASP A 136 2.91 -12.23 9.90
CA ASP A 136 2.15 -13.29 9.24
C ASP A 136 2.65 -13.64 7.83
N LEU A 137 3.84 -13.16 7.41
CA LEU A 137 4.43 -13.55 6.11
C LEU A 137 4.76 -15.04 6.02
N ASN A 138 4.86 -15.74 7.16
CA ASN A 138 5.04 -17.17 7.21
C ASN A 138 3.81 -17.97 6.73
N GLU A 139 2.63 -17.35 6.65
CA GLU A 139 1.38 -17.97 6.19
C GLU A 139 1.30 -18.16 4.66
N VAL A 140 2.31 -17.70 3.91
CA VAL A 140 2.35 -17.84 2.45
C VAL A 140 2.98 -19.16 2.00
N PRO A 141 2.63 -19.65 0.80
CA PRO A 141 3.34 -20.76 0.17
C PRO A 141 4.85 -20.50 0.12
N GLU A 142 5.65 -21.54 0.39
CA GLU A 142 7.11 -21.43 0.51
C GLU A 142 7.77 -20.72 -0.68
N GLN A 143 7.24 -20.95 -1.89
CA GLN A 143 7.74 -20.36 -3.13
C GLN A 143 7.58 -18.84 -3.22
N LEU A 144 6.60 -18.26 -2.48
CA LEU A 144 6.33 -16.82 -2.48
C LEU A 144 6.99 -16.11 -1.30
N ARG A 145 7.50 -16.85 -0.31
CA ARG A 145 7.99 -16.28 0.96
C ARG A 145 9.14 -15.30 0.75
N GLN A 146 10.23 -15.76 0.13
CA GLN A 146 11.40 -14.90 -0.11
C GLN A 146 11.04 -13.68 -0.97
N PRO A 147 10.34 -13.79 -2.12
CA PRO A 147 9.87 -12.64 -2.86
C PRO A 147 9.09 -11.63 -2.02
N LEU A 148 8.18 -12.09 -1.15
CA LEU A 148 7.40 -11.22 -0.27
C LEU A 148 8.27 -10.49 0.75
N GLU A 149 9.14 -11.21 1.44
CA GLU A 149 10.04 -10.63 2.45
C GLU A 149 10.89 -9.52 1.83
N THR A 150 11.46 -9.76 0.64
CA THR A 150 12.28 -8.76 -0.04
C THR A 150 11.46 -7.54 -0.50
N VAL A 151 10.25 -7.76 -1.04
CA VAL A 151 9.37 -6.64 -1.44
C VAL A 151 8.83 -5.87 -0.22
N SER A 152 8.61 -6.55 0.91
CA SER A 152 8.24 -5.93 2.18
C SER A 152 9.35 -5.00 2.69
N ALA A 153 10.61 -5.47 2.64
CA ALA A 153 11.78 -4.71 3.05
C ALA A 153 12.00 -3.43 2.22
N LEU A 154 11.49 -3.38 0.98
CA LEU A 154 11.47 -2.14 0.17
C LEU A 154 10.44 -1.11 0.65
N GLY A 155 9.62 -1.43 1.66
CA GLY A 155 8.57 -0.56 2.18
C GLY A 155 7.43 -0.33 1.18
N ILE A 156 7.25 -1.20 0.19
CA ILE A 156 6.18 -1.08 -0.82
C ILE A 156 4.84 -1.52 -0.25
N LEU A 157 4.85 -2.59 0.53
CA LEU A 157 3.66 -3.25 1.05
C LEU A 157 3.06 -2.46 2.23
N THR A 158 1.74 -2.54 2.36
CA THR A 158 0.98 -1.88 3.44
C THR A 158 0.20 -2.88 4.27
N PRO A 159 -0.06 -2.61 5.57
CA PRO A 159 -0.88 -3.49 6.41
C PRO A 159 -2.28 -3.73 5.82
N TYR A 160 -2.89 -4.85 6.17
CA TYR A 160 -4.26 -5.15 5.76
C TYR A 160 -5.25 -4.20 6.43
N THR A 161 -6.18 -3.66 5.64
CA THR A 161 -7.16 -2.65 6.11
C THR A 161 -8.62 -3.05 5.91
N GLY A 162 -8.88 -4.29 5.49
CA GLY A 162 -10.25 -4.79 5.32
C GLY A 162 -10.97 -5.08 6.65
N ASP A 163 -10.22 -5.21 7.75
CA ASP A 163 -10.75 -5.40 9.10
C ASP A 163 -11.05 -4.05 9.77
N ALA A 164 -12.15 -3.96 10.53
CA ALA A 164 -12.50 -2.77 11.30
C ALA A 164 -11.43 -2.40 12.36
N ASN A 165 -10.72 -3.41 12.87
CA ASN A 165 -9.57 -3.24 13.74
C ASN A 165 -8.29 -3.56 12.95
N VAL A 166 -7.67 -2.51 12.41
CA VAL A 166 -6.45 -2.65 11.61
C VAL A 166 -5.26 -2.99 12.51
N GLU A 167 -4.70 -4.18 12.34
CA GLU A 167 -3.44 -4.58 12.94
C GLU A 167 -2.27 -4.16 12.03
N LEU A 168 -1.43 -3.23 12.48
CA LEU A 168 -0.37 -2.64 11.67
C LEU A 168 0.77 -3.62 11.31
N THR A 169 0.92 -4.70 12.08
CA THR A 169 1.89 -5.77 11.81
C THR A 169 1.28 -6.90 10.98
N LYS A 170 0.00 -6.83 10.61
CA LYS A 170 -0.68 -7.88 9.85
C LYS A 170 -0.69 -7.54 8.37
N PHE A 171 -0.07 -8.39 7.56
CA PHE A 171 -0.12 -8.28 6.11
C PHE A 171 -1.39 -8.90 5.53
N ALA A 172 -1.95 -9.93 6.17
CA ALA A 172 -3.02 -10.79 5.69
C ALA A 172 -2.76 -11.32 4.27
N PRO A 173 -1.75 -12.17 4.07
CA PRO A 173 -1.29 -12.56 2.73
C PRO A 173 -2.35 -13.27 1.88
N ASN A 174 -3.26 -14.00 2.51
CA ASN A 174 -4.28 -14.80 1.85
C ASN A 174 -5.57 -14.00 1.54
N GLU A 175 -5.67 -12.77 2.03
CA GLU A 175 -6.79 -11.88 1.71
C GLU A 175 -6.69 -11.37 0.28
N ILE A 176 -7.85 -11.05 -0.30
CA ILE A 176 -7.95 -10.54 -1.66
C ILE A 176 -7.53 -9.08 -1.72
N ILE A 177 -6.64 -8.74 -2.66
CA ILE A 177 -6.23 -7.35 -2.87
C ILE A 177 -7.26 -6.59 -3.71
N THR A 178 -7.46 -5.31 -3.41
CA THR A 178 -8.30 -4.44 -4.24
C THR A 178 -7.53 -3.89 -5.43
N ARG A 179 -8.25 -3.46 -6.45
CA ARG A 179 -7.68 -2.80 -7.64
C ARG A 179 -6.92 -1.52 -7.28
N GLY A 180 -7.48 -0.70 -6.39
CA GLY A 180 -6.86 0.55 -5.92
C GLY A 180 -5.56 0.30 -5.16
N GLU A 181 -5.57 -0.69 -4.26
CA GLU A 181 -4.37 -1.05 -3.49
C GLU A 181 -3.24 -1.55 -4.40
N TYR A 182 -3.55 -2.44 -5.36
CA TYR A 182 -2.55 -2.90 -6.30
C TYR A 182 -2.00 -1.77 -7.19
N ALA A 183 -2.85 -0.85 -7.66
CA ALA A 183 -2.40 0.30 -8.46
C ALA A 183 -1.37 1.15 -7.68
N ARG A 184 -1.63 1.37 -6.39
CA ARG A 184 -0.72 2.10 -5.49
C ARG A 184 0.61 1.35 -5.31
N TRP A 185 0.57 0.05 -5.04
CA TRP A 185 1.78 -0.76 -4.90
C TRP A 185 2.59 -0.82 -6.20
N LEU A 186 1.91 -0.97 -7.35
CA LEU A 186 2.54 -1.08 -8.67
C LEU A 186 3.34 0.18 -9.02
N ILE A 187 2.76 1.37 -8.84
CA ILE A 187 3.47 2.64 -9.10
C ILE A 187 4.60 2.85 -8.10
N THR A 188 4.35 2.58 -6.82
CA THR A 188 5.35 2.72 -5.76
C THR A 188 6.57 1.85 -6.07
N ALA A 189 6.33 0.59 -6.41
CA ALA A 189 7.36 -0.35 -6.80
C ALA A 189 8.10 0.12 -8.05
N ASN A 190 7.39 0.40 -9.16
CA ASN A 190 8.00 0.89 -10.40
C ASN A 190 8.93 2.09 -10.15
N ASN A 191 8.43 3.10 -9.45
CA ASN A 191 9.19 4.33 -9.24
C ASN A 191 10.36 4.16 -8.27
N ARG A 192 10.31 3.16 -7.38
CA ARG A 192 11.42 2.79 -6.52
C ARG A 192 12.52 2.07 -7.32
N TYR A 193 12.14 1.07 -8.12
CA TYR A 193 13.08 0.27 -8.91
C TYR A 193 13.85 1.11 -9.94
N TYR A 194 13.25 2.21 -10.41
CA TYR A 194 13.84 3.13 -11.38
C TYR A 194 14.04 4.53 -10.79
N SER A 195 14.41 4.62 -9.51
CA SER A 195 14.60 5.90 -8.83
C SER A 195 15.65 6.78 -9.50
N ASP A 196 16.68 6.15 -10.08
CA ASP A 196 17.82 6.68 -10.83
C ASP A 196 17.56 6.83 -12.35
N ASN A 197 16.44 6.30 -12.86
CA ASN A 197 16.09 6.33 -14.27
C ASN A 197 14.72 7.01 -14.52
N PRO A 198 14.70 8.35 -14.65
CA PRO A 198 13.47 9.11 -14.83
C PRO A 198 12.61 8.67 -16.02
N GLY A 199 13.22 8.16 -17.09
CA GLY A 199 12.51 7.69 -18.28
C GLY A 199 11.69 6.40 -18.06
N LYS A 200 11.99 5.64 -17.01
CA LYS A 200 11.26 4.42 -16.61
C LYS A 200 10.28 4.67 -15.45
N LYS A 201 10.22 5.89 -14.91
CA LYS A 201 9.27 6.26 -13.85
C LYS A 201 7.91 6.62 -14.45
N ILE A 202 6.86 6.36 -13.67
CA ILE A 202 5.50 6.84 -13.92
C ILE A 202 5.33 8.15 -13.16
N TYR A 203 4.96 9.21 -13.87
CA TYR A 203 4.66 10.49 -13.24
C TYR A 203 3.42 10.37 -12.35
N VAL A 204 3.52 10.86 -11.12
CA VAL A 204 2.41 10.85 -10.18
C VAL A 204 1.47 12.00 -10.52
N ALA A 205 0.23 11.67 -10.88
CA ALA A 205 -0.79 12.61 -11.24
C ALA A 205 -1.14 13.58 -10.10
N THR A 206 -1.44 14.82 -10.48
CA THR A 206 -1.89 15.85 -9.53
C THR A 206 -3.39 15.77 -9.30
N LYS A 207 -3.86 16.24 -8.13
CA LYS A 207 -5.31 16.33 -7.85
C LYS A 207 -6.07 17.30 -8.75
N THR A 208 -5.38 18.13 -9.51
CA THR A 208 -5.96 19.05 -10.51
C THR A 208 -6.18 18.40 -11.87
N SER A 209 -5.68 17.18 -12.09
CA SER A 209 -5.93 16.44 -13.33
C SER A 209 -7.43 16.13 -13.49
N GLN A 210 -7.92 16.15 -14.74
CA GLN A 210 -9.28 15.73 -15.02
C GLN A 210 -9.39 14.21 -14.84
N PRO A 211 -10.27 13.72 -13.93
CA PRO A 211 -10.36 12.29 -13.61
C PRO A 211 -10.56 11.42 -14.85
N ALA A 212 -9.76 10.36 -14.98
CA ALA A 212 -9.87 9.39 -16.07
C ALA A 212 -11.13 8.50 -15.94
N PHE A 213 -11.67 8.38 -14.72
CA PHE A 213 -12.80 7.53 -14.36
C PHE A 213 -13.86 8.32 -13.60
N ASN A 214 -15.12 7.91 -13.73
CA ASN A 214 -16.27 8.59 -13.11
C ASN A 214 -16.40 8.28 -11.61
N ASP A 215 -15.89 7.13 -11.15
CA ASP A 215 -16.00 6.64 -9.78
C ASP A 215 -14.74 6.91 -8.93
N VAL A 216 -13.69 7.52 -9.50
CA VAL A 216 -12.46 7.86 -8.77
C VAL A 216 -12.29 9.38 -8.73
N LYS A 217 -12.74 10.00 -7.63
CA LYS A 217 -12.63 11.45 -7.42
C LYS A 217 -11.23 11.85 -6.94
N PRO A 218 -10.77 13.11 -7.15
CA PRO A 218 -9.47 13.61 -6.67
C PRO A 218 -9.17 13.42 -5.18
N GLU A 219 -10.22 13.29 -4.36
CA GLU A 219 -10.14 13.07 -2.92
C GLU A 219 -9.91 11.60 -2.54
N HIS A 220 -10.17 10.66 -3.45
CA HIS A 220 -9.99 9.23 -3.21
C HIS A 220 -8.51 8.95 -2.85
N PRO A 221 -8.23 8.10 -1.84
CA PRO A 221 -6.85 7.80 -1.40
C PRO A 221 -5.95 7.34 -2.55
N ASP A 222 -6.49 6.46 -3.40
CA ASP A 222 -5.77 5.90 -4.54
C ASP A 222 -5.89 6.72 -5.84
N PHE A 223 -6.53 7.90 -5.81
CA PHE A 223 -6.74 8.72 -7.02
C PHE A 223 -5.44 8.94 -7.79
N ALA A 224 -4.39 9.39 -7.10
CA ALA A 224 -3.12 9.71 -7.75
C ALA A 224 -2.53 8.48 -8.45
N ALA A 225 -2.57 7.31 -7.81
CA ALA A 225 -2.04 6.08 -8.41
C ALA A 225 -2.87 5.66 -9.64
N ILE A 226 -4.19 5.57 -9.48
CA ILE A 226 -5.11 5.15 -10.54
C ILE A 226 -5.03 6.09 -11.75
N GLN A 227 -5.06 7.40 -11.48
CA GLN A 227 -4.94 8.43 -12.52
C GLN A 227 -3.60 8.34 -13.24
N SER A 228 -2.50 8.07 -12.53
CA SER A 228 -1.17 7.95 -13.14
C SER A 228 -1.08 6.72 -14.07
N LEU A 229 -1.68 5.58 -13.69
CA LEU A 229 -1.74 4.42 -14.57
C LEU A 229 -2.55 4.71 -15.83
N ALA A 230 -3.65 5.45 -15.70
CA ALA A 230 -4.50 5.82 -16.84
C ALA A 230 -3.79 6.81 -17.77
N GLU A 231 -3.12 7.82 -17.23
CA GLU A 231 -2.33 8.79 -18.00
C GLU A 231 -1.11 8.13 -18.68
N ALA A 232 -0.56 7.07 -18.09
CA ALA A 232 0.45 6.23 -18.71
C ALA A 232 -0.11 5.24 -19.76
N GLY A 233 -1.43 5.18 -19.93
CA GLY A 233 -2.11 4.25 -20.86
C GLY A 233 -2.02 2.78 -20.47
N LEU A 234 -1.75 2.48 -19.19
CA LEU A 234 -1.58 1.11 -18.67
C LEU A 234 -2.89 0.46 -18.26
N VAL A 235 -3.90 1.27 -17.95
CA VAL A 235 -5.25 0.81 -17.62
C VAL A 235 -6.24 1.38 -18.63
N PRO A 236 -7.21 0.57 -19.12
CA PRO A 236 -8.26 1.06 -20.00
C PRO A 236 -9.01 2.22 -19.36
N SER A 237 -9.21 3.29 -20.10
CA SER A 237 -9.96 4.47 -19.65
C SER A 237 -10.42 5.30 -20.85
N ARG A 238 -11.14 6.38 -20.58
CA ARG A 238 -11.47 7.38 -21.62
C ARG A 238 -10.24 7.93 -22.36
N LEU A 239 -9.04 7.87 -21.76
CA LEU A 239 -7.80 8.35 -22.36
C LEU A 239 -7.25 7.39 -23.42
N THR A 240 -7.57 6.10 -23.32
CA THR A 240 -7.16 5.07 -24.30
C THR A 240 -8.19 4.89 -25.41
N GLY A 241 -9.22 5.75 -25.45
CA GLY A 241 -10.32 5.66 -26.42
C GLY A 241 -11.33 4.55 -26.10
N ASP A 242 -11.19 3.89 -24.95
CA ASP A 242 -12.20 2.94 -24.47
C ASP A 242 -13.33 3.73 -23.82
N SER A 243 -14.47 3.77 -24.52
CA SER A 243 -15.67 4.48 -24.08
C SER A 243 -16.60 3.59 -23.25
N THR A 244 -16.27 2.32 -23.07
CA THR A 244 -17.13 1.34 -22.40
C THR A 244 -16.79 1.18 -20.93
N ASP A 245 -15.52 1.32 -20.54
CA ASP A 245 -15.06 1.26 -19.14
C ASP A 245 -14.72 2.65 -18.58
N LEU A 246 -15.76 3.39 -18.20
CA LEU A 246 -15.64 4.67 -17.48
C LEU A 246 -15.55 4.52 -15.95
N LEU A 247 -15.50 3.29 -15.44
CA LEU A 247 -15.47 2.97 -14.03
C LEU A 247 -14.22 2.15 -13.71
N PHE A 248 -13.37 2.64 -12.81
CA PHE A 248 -12.19 1.89 -12.38
C PHE A 248 -12.52 0.82 -11.33
N ARG A 249 -13.50 1.07 -10.47
CA ARG A 249 -13.91 0.24 -9.33
C ARG A 249 -12.75 -0.04 -8.37
N PRO A 250 -12.24 0.98 -7.65
CA PRO A 250 -11.04 0.85 -6.82
C PRO A 250 -11.15 -0.21 -5.73
N ASP A 251 -12.34 -0.39 -5.14
CA ASP A 251 -12.58 -1.33 -4.04
C ASP A 251 -12.92 -2.75 -4.52
N ALA A 252 -13.09 -2.96 -5.81
CA ALA A 252 -13.35 -4.29 -6.35
C ALA A 252 -12.08 -5.16 -6.27
N PRO A 253 -12.23 -6.50 -6.14
CA PRO A 253 -11.12 -7.43 -6.23
C PRO A 253 -10.29 -7.24 -7.50
N LEU A 254 -8.95 -7.25 -7.35
CA LEU A 254 -8.07 -7.43 -8.50
C LEU A 254 -8.20 -8.88 -8.98
N ILE A 255 -8.35 -9.07 -10.29
CA ILE A 255 -8.37 -10.38 -10.92
C ILE A 255 -7.09 -10.64 -11.72
N ARG A 256 -6.81 -11.91 -12.02
CA ARG A 256 -5.54 -12.32 -12.67
C ARG A 256 -5.29 -11.63 -14.01
N GLU A 257 -6.34 -11.43 -14.81
CA GLU A 257 -6.22 -10.72 -16.09
C GLU A 257 -5.79 -9.25 -15.91
N ASP A 258 -6.33 -8.55 -14.91
CA ASP A 258 -5.96 -7.16 -14.62
C ASP A 258 -4.52 -7.08 -14.11
N LEU A 259 -4.12 -7.97 -13.21
CA LEU A 259 -2.76 -8.02 -12.70
C LEU A 259 -1.75 -8.13 -13.85
N ILE A 260 -1.97 -9.06 -14.77
CA ILE A 260 -1.05 -9.34 -15.88
C ILE A 260 -1.07 -8.19 -16.89
N THR A 261 -2.25 -7.66 -17.25
CA THR A 261 -2.36 -6.56 -18.21
C THR A 261 -1.74 -5.26 -17.70
N TRP A 262 -1.74 -5.01 -16.38
CA TRP A 262 -1.12 -3.80 -15.81
C TRP A 262 0.37 -3.97 -15.57
N LYS A 263 0.80 -5.18 -15.15
CA LYS A 263 2.20 -5.45 -14.79
C LYS A 263 3.10 -5.65 -16.00
N VAL A 264 2.70 -6.46 -16.97
CA VAL A 264 3.58 -6.87 -18.08
C VAL A 264 4.07 -5.70 -18.94
N PRO A 265 3.28 -4.66 -19.26
CA PRO A 265 3.79 -3.51 -19.99
C PRO A 265 4.95 -2.79 -19.27
N LEU A 266 4.96 -2.80 -17.93
CA LEU A 266 6.05 -2.24 -17.12
C LEU A 266 7.30 -3.12 -17.13
N ASP A 267 7.14 -4.43 -17.36
CA ASP A 267 8.27 -5.32 -17.56
C ASP A 267 8.90 -5.12 -18.95
N MET A 268 8.06 -5.09 -19.99
CA MET A 268 8.52 -4.97 -21.38
C MET A 268 9.04 -3.58 -21.75
N ARG A 269 8.49 -2.52 -21.14
CA ARG A 269 8.75 -1.11 -21.53
C ARG A 269 8.46 -0.80 -23.00
N GLN A 270 7.60 -1.60 -23.62
CA GLN A 270 7.21 -1.48 -25.02
C GLN A 270 5.72 -1.79 -25.17
N ALA A 271 5.15 -1.41 -26.30
CA ALA A 271 3.80 -1.81 -26.64
C ALA A 271 3.69 -3.34 -26.66
N LEU A 272 2.62 -3.88 -26.09
CA LEU A 272 2.39 -5.32 -26.10
C LEU A 272 2.36 -5.83 -27.56
N PRO A 273 2.99 -6.97 -27.86
CA PRO A 273 2.93 -7.57 -29.19
C PRO A 273 1.48 -7.91 -29.55
N GLN A 274 1.22 -8.08 -30.85
CA GLN A 274 -0.01 -8.74 -31.28
C GLN A 274 0.11 -10.24 -30.96
N ALA A 275 -0.98 -10.83 -30.50
CA ALA A 275 -1.05 -12.25 -30.16
C ALA A 275 -2.47 -12.77 -30.38
N SER A 276 -2.58 -14.08 -30.66
CA SER A 276 -3.85 -14.77 -30.80
C SER A 276 -4.08 -15.74 -29.63
N ILE A 277 -5.31 -16.25 -29.53
CA ILE A 277 -5.68 -17.27 -28.56
C ILE A 277 -4.85 -18.54 -28.77
N GLU A 278 -4.64 -18.93 -30.02
CA GLU A 278 -3.85 -20.11 -30.39
C GLU A 278 -2.40 -19.97 -29.90
N ALA A 279 -1.80 -18.78 -30.03
CA ALA A 279 -0.44 -18.53 -29.57
C ALA A 279 -0.28 -18.75 -28.06
N ILE A 280 -1.23 -18.31 -27.24
CA ILE A 280 -1.17 -18.54 -25.78
C ILE A 280 -1.58 -19.98 -25.41
N GLN A 281 -2.40 -20.66 -26.20
CA GLN A 281 -2.67 -22.10 -26.03
C GLN A 281 -1.41 -22.92 -26.28
N GLU A 282 -0.67 -22.64 -27.36
CA GLU A 282 0.57 -23.34 -27.68
C GLU A 282 1.70 -23.03 -26.68
N SER A 283 1.81 -21.77 -26.25
CA SER A 283 2.88 -21.34 -25.34
C SER A 283 2.65 -21.79 -23.90
N TRP A 284 1.44 -21.60 -23.36
CA TRP A 284 1.13 -21.87 -21.96
C TRP A 284 0.36 -23.18 -21.72
N GLY A 285 -0.27 -23.75 -22.75
CA GLY A 285 -1.13 -24.93 -22.59
C GLY A 285 -2.47 -24.63 -21.91
N PHE A 286 -2.94 -23.37 -21.96
CA PHE A 286 -4.19 -22.98 -21.30
C PHE A 286 -5.42 -23.63 -21.93
N GLN A 287 -6.30 -24.14 -21.07
CA GLN A 287 -7.55 -24.79 -21.47
C GLN A 287 -8.76 -23.84 -21.44
N ASP A 288 -8.65 -22.69 -20.77
CA ASP A 288 -9.73 -21.74 -20.49
C ASP A 288 -9.60 -20.41 -21.25
N THR A 289 -8.94 -20.44 -22.41
CA THR A 289 -8.64 -19.24 -23.21
C THR A 289 -9.86 -18.52 -23.77
N ALA A 290 -11.00 -19.21 -23.92
CA ALA A 290 -12.25 -18.63 -24.42
C ALA A 290 -12.77 -17.45 -23.57
N ASN A 291 -12.32 -17.33 -22.31
CA ASN A 291 -12.76 -16.29 -21.37
C ASN A 291 -11.70 -15.19 -21.14
N ILE A 292 -10.59 -15.21 -21.89
CA ILE A 292 -9.47 -14.27 -21.71
C ILE A 292 -9.70 -13.06 -22.61
N ASP A 293 -9.65 -11.86 -22.04
CA ASP A 293 -9.74 -10.61 -22.79
C ASP A 293 -8.57 -10.44 -23.79
N SER A 294 -8.84 -9.78 -24.91
CA SER A 294 -7.85 -9.57 -25.97
C SER A 294 -6.55 -8.88 -25.52
N LEU A 295 -6.63 -7.94 -24.56
CA LEU A 295 -5.46 -7.29 -23.99
C LEU A 295 -4.67 -8.27 -23.10
N ALA A 296 -5.38 -9.10 -22.34
CA ALA A 296 -4.78 -10.14 -21.52
C ALA A 296 -4.09 -11.22 -22.37
N VAL A 297 -4.64 -11.59 -23.54
CA VAL A 297 -3.97 -12.48 -24.50
C VAL A 297 -2.60 -11.93 -24.90
N ARG A 298 -2.54 -10.64 -25.25
CA ARG A 298 -1.29 -9.97 -25.65
C ARG A 298 -0.29 -9.89 -24.49
N ALA A 299 -0.77 -9.58 -23.29
CA ALA A 299 0.06 -9.52 -22.09
C ALA A 299 0.59 -10.91 -21.68
N LEU A 300 -0.22 -11.97 -21.77
CA LEU A 300 0.20 -13.34 -21.48
C LEU A 300 1.23 -13.86 -22.49
N TYR A 301 1.05 -13.54 -23.77
CA TYR A 301 2.04 -13.89 -24.79
C TYR A 301 3.38 -13.20 -24.53
N ALA A 302 3.35 -11.91 -24.19
CA ALA A 302 4.54 -11.17 -23.79
C ALA A 302 5.20 -11.74 -22.52
N ASP A 303 4.41 -12.06 -21.49
CA ASP A 303 4.90 -12.65 -20.25
C ASP A 303 5.65 -13.97 -20.54
N PHE A 304 5.12 -14.80 -21.45
CA PHE A 304 5.77 -16.05 -21.84
C PHE A 304 7.18 -15.86 -22.38
N GLN A 305 7.39 -14.82 -23.19
CA GLN A 305 8.70 -14.48 -23.77
C GLN A 305 9.74 -14.10 -22.70
N ASN A 306 9.30 -13.81 -21.47
CA ASN A 306 10.18 -13.55 -20.33
C ASN A 306 10.68 -14.84 -19.63
N GLY A 307 10.33 -16.02 -20.16
CA GLY A 307 10.85 -17.30 -19.67
C GLY A 307 10.57 -17.54 -18.19
N ASP A 308 11.58 -17.99 -17.43
CA ASP A 308 11.42 -18.26 -15.99
C ASP A 308 11.18 -16.99 -15.15
N ARG A 309 11.42 -15.80 -15.73
CA ARG A 309 11.13 -14.51 -15.07
C ARG A 309 9.69 -14.04 -15.25
N SER A 310 8.87 -14.78 -16.00
CA SER A 310 7.46 -14.43 -16.21
C SER A 310 6.70 -14.26 -14.90
N ASN A 311 5.76 -13.33 -14.88
CA ASN A 311 4.87 -13.13 -13.74
C ASN A 311 4.02 -14.38 -13.50
N LEU A 312 3.52 -15.02 -14.55
CA LEU A 312 2.71 -16.23 -14.42
C LEU A 312 3.45 -17.34 -13.66
N ARG A 313 4.69 -17.67 -14.06
CA ARG A 313 5.48 -18.73 -13.43
C ARG A 313 5.86 -18.40 -11.99
N ARG A 314 6.26 -17.15 -11.73
CA ARG A 314 6.69 -16.71 -10.39
C ARG A 314 5.52 -16.57 -9.40
N VAL A 315 4.36 -16.16 -9.87
CA VAL A 315 3.21 -15.82 -9.01
C VAL A 315 2.24 -16.98 -8.87
N PHE A 316 1.90 -17.65 -9.98
CA PHE A 316 0.86 -18.69 -10.00
C PHE A 316 1.41 -20.10 -10.15
N GLY A 317 2.73 -20.25 -10.35
CA GLY A 317 3.38 -21.53 -10.55
C GLY A 317 2.97 -22.21 -11.86
N TYR A 318 3.15 -23.53 -11.93
CA TYR A 318 2.70 -24.33 -13.07
C TYR A 318 1.17 -24.38 -13.11
N THR A 319 0.58 -23.90 -14.21
CA THR A 319 -0.86 -23.98 -14.44
C THR A 319 -1.20 -24.12 -15.92
N THR A 320 -2.21 -24.94 -16.22
CA THR A 320 -2.86 -25.04 -17.54
C THR A 320 -4.26 -24.42 -17.54
N LEU A 321 -4.62 -23.73 -16.45
CA LEU A 321 -5.85 -22.94 -16.32
C LEU A 321 -5.46 -21.55 -15.83
N PHE A 322 -5.60 -20.54 -16.68
CA PHE A 322 -5.24 -19.18 -16.29
C PHE A 322 -6.20 -18.65 -15.21
N GLN A 323 -7.48 -18.95 -15.37
CA GLN A 323 -8.59 -18.47 -14.56
C GLN A 323 -8.65 -16.93 -14.57
N PRO A 324 -8.95 -16.30 -15.73
CA PRO A 324 -8.81 -14.86 -15.92
C PRO A 324 -9.55 -14.01 -14.88
N LYS A 325 -10.72 -14.48 -14.44
CA LYS A 325 -11.58 -13.80 -13.45
C LYS A 325 -11.31 -14.20 -12.00
N LYS A 326 -10.30 -15.04 -11.72
CA LYS A 326 -9.98 -15.44 -10.35
C LYS A 326 -9.40 -14.24 -9.59
N PRO A 327 -9.91 -13.92 -8.39
CA PRO A 327 -9.31 -12.89 -7.53
C PRO A 327 -7.87 -13.21 -7.16
N VAL A 328 -7.07 -12.16 -7.01
CA VAL A 328 -5.66 -12.21 -6.64
C VAL A 328 -5.51 -11.95 -5.14
N THR A 329 -4.72 -12.77 -4.48
CA THR A 329 -4.36 -12.58 -3.06
C THR A 329 -3.30 -11.48 -2.92
N ARG A 330 -3.21 -10.88 -1.74
CA ARG A 330 -2.18 -9.88 -1.43
C ARG A 330 -0.76 -10.45 -1.58
N ALA A 331 -0.55 -11.71 -1.25
CA ALA A 331 0.72 -12.40 -1.50
C ALA A 331 1.04 -12.54 -3.00
N GLU A 332 0.09 -12.99 -3.83
CA GLU A 332 0.30 -13.09 -5.28
C GLU A 332 0.61 -11.71 -5.89
N ALA A 333 -0.09 -10.67 -5.46
CA ALA A 333 0.14 -9.30 -5.91
C ALA A 333 1.50 -8.75 -5.47
N ALA A 334 1.93 -8.99 -4.24
CA ALA A 334 3.26 -8.60 -3.76
C ALA A 334 4.38 -9.33 -4.52
N ALA A 335 4.22 -10.64 -4.75
CA ALA A 335 5.19 -11.45 -5.47
C ALA A 335 5.36 -11.01 -6.95
N SER A 336 4.32 -10.47 -7.58
CA SER A 336 4.41 -9.94 -8.94
C SER A 336 5.42 -8.79 -9.03
N LEU A 337 5.52 -7.97 -7.97
CA LEU A 337 6.37 -6.79 -7.88
C LEU A 337 7.84 -7.10 -7.60
N TRP A 338 8.18 -8.34 -7.25
CA TRP A 338 9.56 -8.72 -6.92
C TRP A 338 10.58 -8.43 -8.02
N TYR A 339 10.17 -8.46 -9.28
CA TYR A 339 11.03 -8.24 -10.43
C TYR A 339 10.36 -7.34 -11.47
N PHE A 340 11.14 -6.42 -12.02
CA PHE A 340 10.77 -5.59 -13.17
C PHE A 340 11.80 -5.74 -14.29
N GLY A 341 11.35 -6.14 -15.47
CA GLY A 341 12.19 -6.19 -16.67
C GLY A 341 11.87 -7.34 -17.60
N PHE A 342 12.62 -7.43 -18.69
CA PHE A 342 12.30 -8.32 -19.81
C PHE A 342 13.57 -8.94 -20.41
N GLN A 343 13.52 -10.24 -20.69
CA GLN A 343 14.59 -10.98 -21.38
C GLN A 343 16.00 -10.80 -20.74
N GLY A 344 16.05 -10.76 -19.41
CA GLY A 344 17.30 -10.66 -18.64
C GLY A 344 17.79 -9.24 -18.39
N ASP A 345 17.20 -8.22 -19.02
CA ASP A 345 17.39 -6.81 -18.64
C ASP A 345 16.31 -6.41 -17.63
N GLY A 346 16.58 -6.67 -16.37
CA GLY A 346 15.65 -6.36 -15.28
C GLY A 346 16.34 -6.30 -13.93
N ILE A 347 15.56 -5.88 -12.94
CA ILE A 347 16.02 -5.63 -11.58
C ILE A 347 15.06 -6.33 -10.61
N THR A 348 15.62 -7.00 -9.62
CA THR A 348 14.93 -7.66 -8.51
C THR A 348 14.86 -6.76 -7.28
N ALA A 349 13.93 -7.06 -6.37
CA ALA A 349 13.84 -6.37 -5.09
C ALA A 349 15.16 -6.43 -4.31
N GLN A 350 15.85 -7.57 -4.40
CA GLN A 350 17.08 -7.83 -3.68
C GLN A 350 18.23 -6.96 -4.17
N GLU A 351 18.33 -6.74 -5.48
CA GLU A 351 19.35 -5.87 -6.08
C GLU A 351 19.14 -4.41 -5.65
N ILE A 352 17.88 -3.96 -5.51
CA ILE A 352 17.59 -2.62 -4.97
C ILE A 352 18.07 -2.50 -3.52
N LEU A 353 17.78 -3.48 -2.65
CA LEU A 353 18.24 -3.46 -1.26
C LEU A 353 19.78 -3.48 -1.15
N GLN A 354 20.45 -4.25 -2.01
CA GLN A 354 21.90 -4.31 -2.06
C GLN A 354 22.50 -2.97 -2.48
N ALA A 355 21.99 -2.36 -3.55
CA ALA A 355 22.44 -1.04 -4.00
C ALA A 355 22.23 0.04 -2.92
N GLU A 356 21.13 -0.01 -2.18
CA GLU A 356 20.86 0.91 -1.07
C GLU A 356 21.85 0.73 0.09
N THR A 357 22.26 -0.52 0.39
CA THR A 357 23.24 -0.84 1.44
C THR A 357 24.65 -0.42 1.02
N GLU A 358 25.04 -0.64 -0.24
CA GLU A 358 26.36 -0.23 -0.77
C GLU A 358 26.50 1.30 -0.79
N SER A 359 25.44 2.02 -1.14
CA SER A 359 25.43 3.49 -1.06
C SER A 359 25.64 4.03 0.37
N GLU A 360 25.29 3.24 1.38
CA GLU A 360 25.47 3.59 2.81
C GLU A 360 26.88 3.31 3.30
N SER A 361 27.56 2.28 2.78
CA SER A 361 28.95 2.00 3.14
C SER A 361 29.96 2.97 2.52
N ASP A 362 29.60 3.61 1.41
CA ASP A 362 30.45 4.56 0.68
C ASP A 362 30.22 6.03 1.08
N SER A 363 29.23 6.31 1.94
CA SER A 363 28.91 7.64 2.51
C SER A 363 29.46 7.80 3.92
#